data_AF-A0A7L4F7E8-F1
#
_entry.id   AF-A0A7L4F7E8-F1
#
_cell.length_a   1.000
_cell.length_b   1.000
_cell.length_c   1.000
_cell.angle_alpha   90.00
_cell.angle_beta   90.00
_cell.angle_gamma   90.00
#
_symmetry.space_group_name_H-M   'P 1'
#
loop_
_entity.id
_entity.type
_entity.pdbx_description
1 polymer ?
#
loop_
_entity_poly.entity_id
_entity_poly.type
_entity_poly.pdbx_seq_one_letter_code
_entity_poly.pdbx_strand_id
1 'polypeptide(L)'
;QGLRNHGNTCFMNAVVQCLSNTAPLAEFLALGRYRARGARAEVTHRLAALVRALWTRDYTPQLSAEFKNIVSKHSAQFRGNAQHDALEFLLWLLDRMHEDLGAASPAQHTRVPEEVGGPCQGGCTPCLGGGCPCWAGAWGSQDVLGGDRLESSLTCPHCLKQSNTFDPFLCISLPIPLRQTRALNVTLVLQCERWRFVRVGLAVPLLGTVAELREMVAREGHIPPEQVILAELSPRGFLRSLGDAEALGGAGEGAPLYAFQPPPARHTGTAPRGFPLAAAGTCTALIGWEQLRLLPAAARSCDCLRGCLHGPGGRVLLLLCNTAGSGPRLARFGPPLVLREERGVSWEQLQQSILAQLRALLRGEVWAQGAGTLFRIRLAGGLATCAYLSPQDPRPLCHPAVDRALQLTQGAGPPHVKLTVEWDMSTKERLFGDIQEEEVQDAESVQLQQQAHRQQHSCTLDECFQLYTKEEQVLHTLP
;
A
#
# COMPACT_ATOMS: atom_id res chain seq x y z
N GLN A 1 -3.50 -15.93 41.89
CA GLN A 1 -4.87 -15.76 42.44
C GLN A 1 -5.56 -14.66 41.65
N GLY A 2 -6.83 -14.81 41.25
CA GLY A 2 -7.54 -13.78 40.47
C GLY A 2 -8.09 -12.63 41.33
N LEU A 3 -8.41 -11.49 40.70
CA LEU A 3 -9.05 -10.33 41.35
C LEU A 3 -10.50 -10.17 40.90
N ARG A 4 -11.41 -9.86 41.83
CA ARG A 4 -12.83 -9.58 41.52
C ARG A 4 -12.96 -8.29 40.70
N ASN A 5 -13.83 -8.31 39.69
CA ASN A 5 -14.23 -7.11 38.95
C ASN A 5 -15.33 -6.37 39.74
N HIS A 6 -15.11 -5.08 40.00
CA HIS A 6 -16.00 -4.22 40.79
C HIS A 6 -16.75 -3.20 39.92
N GLY A 7 -17.13 -3.61 38.70
CA GLY A 7 -17.79 -2.78 37.69
C GLY A 7 -16.77 -2.08 36.81
N ASN A 8 -16.50 -2.67 35.64
CA ASN A 8 -15.51 -2.18 34.65
C ASN A 8 -14.10 -1.92 35.22
N THR A 9 -13.68 -2.63 36.27
CA THR A 9 -12.34 -2.47 36.87
C THR A 9 -11.31 -3.47 36.32
N CYS A 10 -11.55 -4.05 35.15
CA CYS A 10 -10.64 -5.02 34.54
C CYS A 10 -9.28 -4.40 34.19
N PHE A 11 -9.23 -3.13 33.77
CA PHE A 11 -7.99 -2.38 33.52
C PHE A 11 -7.11 -2.32 34.78
N MET A 12 -7.70 -1.98 35.94
CA MET A 12 -7.02 -1.93 37.24
C MET A 12 -6.53 -3.31 37.67
N ASN A 13 -7.38 -4.33 37.51
CA ASN A 13 -7.02 -5.70 37.86
C ASN A 13 -5.85 -6.22 37.02
N ALA A 14 -5.83 -5.92 35.71
CA ALA A 14 -4.75 -6.29 34.82
C ALA A 14 -3.42 -5.64 35.25
N VAL A 15 -3.43 -4.33 35.53
CA VAL A 15 -2.23 -3.61 36.00
C VAL A 15 -1.72 -4.15 37.33
N VAL A 16 -2.59 -4.37 38.31
CA VAL A 16 -2.19 -4.93 39.62
C VAL A 16 -1.58 -6.32 39.45
N GLN A 17 -2.14 -7.16 38.56
CA GLN A 17 -1.57 -8.49 38.28
C GLN A 17 -0.20 -8.38 37.62
N CYS A 18 0.00 -7.48 36.65
CA CYS A 18 1.31 -7.24 36.03
C CYS A 18 2.33 -6.80 37.08
N LEU A 19 2.02 -5.76 37.87
CA LEU A 19 2.91 -5.24 38.92
C LEU A 19 3.20 -6.28 40.01
N SER A 20 2.21 -7.08 40.39
CA SER A 20 2.36 -8.17 41.36
C SER A 20 3.30 -9.28 40.86
N ASN A 21 3.48 -9.43 39.54
CA ASN A 21 4.39 -10.42 38.94
C ASN A 21 5.74 -9.80 38.51
N THR A 22 5.94 -8.50 38.70
CA THR A 22 7.27 -7.86 38.60
C THR A 22 8.05 -8.15 39.87
N ALA A 23 8.88 -9.19 39.88
CA ALA A 23 9.48 -9.76 41.10
C ALA A 23 10.15 -8.75 42.06
N PRO A 24 11.00 -7.81 41.60
CA PRO A 24 11.64 -6.85 42.51
C PRO A 24 10.62 -5.90 43.17
N LEU A 25 9.60 -5.48 42.42
CA LEU A 25 8.50 -4.65 42.90
C LEU A 25 7.60 -5.40 43.89
N ALA A 26 7.24 -6.64 43.56
CA ALA A 26 6.39 -7.47 44.39
C ALA A 26 7.05 -7.80 45.73
N GLU A 27 8.34 -8.17 45.73
CA GLU A 27 9.11 -8.41 46.96
C GLU A 27 9.15 -7.15 47.82
N PHE A 28 9.46 -6.00 47.21
CA PHE A 28 9.55 -4.72 47.89
C PHE A 28 8.23 -4.33 48.60
N LEU A 29 7.10 -4.47 47.90
CA LEU A 29 5.77 -4.19 48.44
C LEU A 29 5.35 -5.20 49.51
N ALA A 30 5.51 -6.51 49.24
CA ALA A 30 5.06 -7.58 50.12
C ALA A 30 5.82 -7.61 51.46
N LEU A 31 7.13 -7.32 51.43
CA LEU A 31 7.99 -7.26 52.62
C LEU A 31 7.89 -5.94 53.39
N GLY A 32 7.06 -4.99 52.92
CA GLY A 32 6.89 -3.71 53.61
C GLY A 32 8.15 -2.84 53.61
N ARG A 33 9.05 -3.04 52.63
CA ARG A 33 10.32 -2.30 52.54
C ARG A 33 10.13 -0.82 52.15
N TYR A 34 8.90 -0.43 51.80
CA TYR A 34 8.52 0.92 51.40
C TYR A 34 8.48 1.98 52.51
N ARG A 35 8.85 1.63 53.75
CA ARG A 35 8.89 2.48 54.97
C ARG A 35 8.30 3.88 54.75
N ALA A 36 6.96 3.93 54.64
CA ALA A 36 6.23 5.15 54.39
C ALA A 36 6.48 6.13 55.55
N ARG A 37 7.10 7.28 55.26
CA ARG A 37 7.23 8.36 56.26
C ARG A 37 5.88 9.07 56.39
N GLY A 38 4.98 8.47 57.17
CA GLY A 38 3.72 9.08 57.63
C GLY A 38 2.46 8.68 56.85
N ALA A 39 1.31 9.18 57.33
CA ALA A 39 -0.05 8.87 56.88
C ALA A 39 -0.40 9.31 55.44
N ARG A 40 0.59 9.68 54.60
CA ARG A 40 0.37 10.23 53.26
C ARG A 40 0.46 9.20 52.12
N ALA A 41 1.02 8.01 52.35
CA ALA A 41 1.19 6.97 51.31
C ALA A 41 -0.02 6.01 51.19
N GLU A 42 -1.24 6.55 51.16
CA GLU A 42 -2.47 5.74 51.25
C GLU A 42 -2.63 4.78 50.05
N VAL A 43 -2.28 5.22 48.84
CA VAL A 43 -2.42 4.41 47.62
C VAL A 43 -1.40 3.27 47.62
N THR A 44 -0.14 3.58 47.89
CA THR A 44 0.94 2.57 47.95
C THR A 44 0.68 1.54 49.04
N HIS A 45 0.14 1.95 50.19
CA HIS A 45 -0.18 1.02 51.27
C HIS A 45 -1.29 0.03 50.89
N ARG A 46 -2.36 0.51 50.24
CA ARG A 46 -3.46 -0.35 49.78
C ARG A 46 -3.01 -1.29 48.66
N LEU A 47 -2.16 -0.82 47.75
CA LEU A 47 -1.55 -1.68 46.74
C LEU A 47 -0.69 -2.77 47.38
N ALA A 48 0.19 -2.42 48.32
CA ALA A 48 1.06 -3.37 49.01
C ALA A 48 0.28 -4.44 49.78
N ALA A 49 -0.79 -4.03 50.47
CA ALA A 49 -1.68 -4.96 51.16
C ALA A 49 -2.36 -5.94 50.17
N LEU A 50 -2.79 -5.44 49.02
CA LEU A 50 -3.40 -6.25 47.97
C LEU A 50 -2.39 -7.23 47.35
N VAL A 51 -1.20 -6.76 46.98
CA VAL A 51 -0.11 -7.60 46.43
C VAL A 51 0.29 -8.68 47.44
N ARG A 52 0.49 -8.32 48.72
CA ARG A 52 0.80 -9.29 49.78
C ARG A 52 -0.27 -10.36 49.89
N ALA A 53 -1.54 -10.00 49.92
CA ALA A 53 -2.64 -10.95 50.01
C ALA A 53 -2.72 -11.89 48.79
N LEU A 54 -2.38 -11.41 47.59
CA LEU A 54 -2.30 -12.25 46.38
C LEU A 54 -1.19 -13.31 46.48
N TRP A 55 -0.04 -12.95 47.07
CA TRP A 55 1.10 -13.85 47.26
C TRP A 55 0.95 -14.80 48.45
N THR A 56 0.31 -14.37 49.54
CA THR A 56 0.01 -15.24 50.70
C THR A 56 -1.24 -16.10 50.50
N ARG A 57 -2.00 -15.88 49.42
CA ARG A 57 -3.28 -16.50 49.11
C ARG A 57 -4.45 -16.08 50.01
N ASP A 58 -4.30 -14.99 50.77
CA ASP A 58 -5.32 -14.44 51.68
C ASP A 58 -6.19 -13.35 51.05
N TYR A 59 -6.25 -13.29 49.71
CA TYR A 59 -7.07 -12.30 49.02
C TYR A 59 -8.57 -12.42 49.36
N THR A 60 -9.17 -11.27 49.67
CA THR A 60 -10.63 -11.11 49.76
C THR A 60 -11.10 -9.97 48.84
N PRO A 61 -12.31 -10.05 48.25
CA PRO A 61 -12.86 -9.00 47.39
C PRO A 61 -12.88 -7.59 48.01
N GLN A 62 -12.94 -7.51 49.33
CA GLN A 62 -12.90 -6.30 50.12
C GLN A 62 -11.58 -5.55 49.90
N LEU A 63 -10.45 -6.25 49.82
CA LEU A 63 -9.13 -5.63 49.60
C LEU A 63 -9.05 -4.90 48.25
N SER A 64 -9.58 -5.49 47.17
CA SER A 64 -9.61 -4.81 45.86
C SER A 64 -10.67 -3.71 45.78
N ALA A 65 -11.75 -3.79 46.56
CA ALA A 65 -12.73 -2.71 46.68
C ALA A 65 -12.14 -1.50 47.44
N GLU A 66 -11.40 -1.75 48.52
CA GLU A 66 -10.67 -0.71 49.26
C GLU A 66 -9.61 -0.05 48.39
N PHE A 67 -8.88 -0.83 47.58
CA PHE A 67 -7.94 -0.29 46.60
C PHE A 67 -8.64 0.59 45.56
N LYS A 68 -9.76 0.12 44.97
CA LYS A 68 -10.56 0.94 44.06
C LYS A 68 -10.98 2.27 44.71
N ASN A 69 -11.48 2.23 45.94
CA ASN A 69 -11.95 3.42 46.66
C ASN A 69 -10.83 4.43 46.88
N ILE A 70 -9.60 3.98 47.23
CA ILE A 70 -8.48 4.91 47.38
C ILE A 70 -8.06 5.53 46.05
N VAL A 71 -8.08 4.75 44.96
CA VAL A 71 -7.82 5.26 43.61
C VAL A 71 -8.84 6.35 43.26
N SER A 72 -10.13 6.10 43.47
CA SER A 72 -11.21 7.07 43.21
C SER A 72 -11.18 8.33 44.10
N LYS A 73 -10.51 8.26 45.26
CA LYS A 73 -10.25 9.41 46.13
C LYS A 73 -9.14 10.29 45.55
N HIS A 74 -8.07 9.69 45.03
CA HIS A 74 -6.86 10.38 44.58
C HIS A 74 -6.85 10.75 43.10
N SER A 75 -7.73 10.18 42.30
CA SER A 75 -7.89 10.50 40.88
C SER A 75 -9.36 10.55 40.49
N ALA A 76 -9.81 11.73 40.07
CA ALA A 76 -11.19 11.95 39.66
C ALA A 76 -11.57 11.12 38.42
N GLN A 77 -10.61 10.87 37.52
CA GLN A 77 -10.86 10.11 36.29
C GLN A 77 -11.28 8.66 36.56
N PHE A 78 -10.85 8.08 37.69
CA PHE A 78 -11.13 6.69 38.07
C PHE A 78 -12.24 6.56 39.13
N ARG A 79 -13.08 7.58 39.34
CA ARG A 79 -14.16 7.56 40.35
C ARG A 79 -15.39 6.74 39.93
N GLY A 80 -15.62 6.61 38.62
CA GLY A 80 -16.80 5.95 38.07
C GLY A 80 -16.64 4.43 37.86
N ASN A 81 -17.58 3.88 37.10
CA ASN A 81 -17.54 2.51 36.58
C ASN A 81 -17.40 2.50 35.04
N ALA A 82 -16.71 3.51 34.49
CA ALA A 82 -16.41 3.53 33.05
C ALA A 82 -15.26 2.56 32.74
N GLN A 83 -15.12 2.19 31.46
CA GLN A 83 -13.91 1.52 30.99
C GLN A 83 -12.79 2.57 30.84
N HIS A 84 -11.57 2.17 31.16
CA HIS A 84 -10.38 3.03 31.10
C HIS A 84 -9.23 2.29 30.44
N ASP A 85 -8.27 3.06 29.92
CA ASP A 85 -7.01 2.51 29.42
C ASP A 85 -6.16 2.00 30.60
N ALA A 86 -5.67 0.76 30.47
CA ALA A 86 -4.82 0.14 31.47
C ALA A 86 -3.44 0.82 31.56
N LEU A 87 -2.90 1.30 30.45
CA LEU A 87 -1.62 2.00 30.42
C LEU A 87 -1.71 3.35 31.15
N GLU A 88 -2.78 4.11 30.92
CA GLU A 88 -3.03 5.36 31.63
C GLU A 88 -3.12 5.14 33.15
N PHE A 89 -3.82 4.08 33.58
CA PHE A 89 -3.89 3.71 34.99
C PHE A 89 -2.53 3.27 35.56
N LEU A 90 -1.73 2.51 34.78
CA LEU A 90 -0.40 2.09 35.18
C LEU A 90 0.51 3.30 35.43
N LEU A 91 0.58 4.24 34.49
CA LEU A 91 1.42 5.43 34.60
C LEU A 91 1.01 6.27 35.81
N TRP A 92 -0.29 6.54 35.95
CA TRP A 92 -0.81 7.25 37.13
C TRP A 92 -0.45 6.55 38.45
N LEU A 93 -0.53 5.23 38.48
CA LEU A 93 -0.23 4.45 39.68
C LEU A 93 1.27 4.49 40.01
N LEU A 94 2.14 4.38 39.01
CA LEU A 94 3.59 4.47 39.19
C LEU A 94 4.01 5.87 39.66
N ASP A 95 3.45 6.93 39.07
CA ASP A 95 3.69 8.32 39.50
C ASP A 95 3.21 8.53 40.93
N ARG A 96 2.00 8.05 41.26
CA ARG A 96 1.46 8.15 42.62
C ARG A 96 2.34 7.42 43.62
N MET A 97 2.82 6.23 43.26
CA MET A 97 3.73 5.48 44.12
C MET A 97 5.03 6.23 44.30
N HIS A 98 5.62 6.78 43.23
CA HIS A 98 6.81 7.62 43.31
C HIS A 98 6.64 8.79 44.30
N GLU A 99 5.54 9.53 44.18
CA GLU A 99 5.20 10.64 45.09
C GLU A 99 5.02 10.20 46.55
N ASP A 100 4.34 9.06 46.77
CA ASP A 100 4.12 8.47 48.10
C ASP A 100 5.45 8.12 48.81
N LEU A 101 6.54 7.92 48.05
CA LEU A 101 7.86 7.51 48.56
C LEU A 101 8.89 8.66 48.58
N GLY A 102 8.70 9.67 47.72
CA GLY A 102 9.70 10.70 47.36
C GLY A 102 9.64 12.02 48.13
N ALA A 103 8.70 12.22 49.06
CA ALA A 103 8.55 13.50 49.77
C ALA A 103 9.63 13.77 50.85
N ALA A 104 10.85 14.08 50.41
CA ALA A 104 11.87 14.83 51.16
C ALA A 104 12.56 15.81 50.21
N SER A 105 11.99 16.99 49.95
CA SER A 105 12.44 18.24 50.60
C SER A 105 11.58 19.44 50.15
N PRO A 106 11.18 20.35 51.05
CA PRO A 106 10.82 21.71 50.68
C PRO A 106 12.05 22.61 50.90
N ALA A 107 12.87 22.84 49.87
CA ALA A 107 13.82 23.97 49.88
C ALA A 107 14.38 24.28 48.48
N GLN A 108 14.15 25.52 48.09
CA GLN A 108 14.89 26.33 47.12
C GLN A 108 14.55 26.13 45.63
N HIS A 109 13.69 27.04 45.17
CA HIS A 109 13.85 27.67 43.85
C HIS A 109 15.31 28.12 43.67
N THR A 110 16.14 27.30 43.03
CA THR A 110 17.37 27.78 42.42
C THR A 110 17.05 28.08 40.96
N ARG A 111 16.98 29.37 40.66
CA ARG A 111 16.94 29.89 39.29
C ARG A 111 18.09 29.25 38.51
N VAL A 112 17.80 28.78 37.29
CA VAL A 112 18.81 28.47 36.28
C VAL A 112 19.66 29.73 36.07
N PRO A 113 20.98 29.74 36.36
CA PRO A 113 21.83 30.84 35.93
C PRO A 113 22.11 30.66 34.44
N GLU A 114 21.78 31.69 33.64
CA GLU A 114 22.33 31.85 32.29
C GLU A 114 23.86 31.83 32.36
N GLU A 115 24.47 31.00 31.52
CA GLU A 115 25.92 30.97 31.32
C GLU A 115 26.39 32.30 30.71
N VAL A 116 27.12 33.09 31.51
CA VAL A 116 27.98 34.17 31.00
C VAL A 116 29.42 33.74 31.21
N GLY A 117 30.17 33.70 30.11
CA GLY A 117 31.51 33.13 30.04
C GLY A 117 32.57 33.85 30.86
N GLY A 118 33.56 33.06 31.27
CA GLY A 118 34.84 33.51 31.82
C GLY A 118 35.72 32.30 32.17
N PRO A 119 37.00 32.25 31.77
CA PRO A 119 37.84 31.07 31.94
C PRO A 119 38.50 31.08 33.33
N CYS A 120 38.40 29.96 34.05
CA CYS A 120 39.16 29.76 35.29
C CYS A 120 39.82 28.38 35.28
N GLN A 121 41.15 28.41 35.15
CA GLN A 121 42.04 27.27 35.37
C GLN A 121 41.94 26.77 36.82
N GLY A 122 41.88 25.45 36.97
CA GLY A 122 41.98 24.78 38.28
C GLY A 122 41.32 23.42 38.21
N GLY A 123 42.13 22.36 38.10
CA GLY A 123 41.68 21.01 37.79
C GLY A 123 40.56 20.48 38.68
N CYS A 124 39.48 20.05 38.04
CA CYS A 124 38.59 19.02 38.55
C CYS A 124 38.30 18.07 37.37
N THR A 125 38.91 16.89 37.45
CA THR A 125 38.52 15.70 36.70
C THR A 125 37.03 15.44 36.92
N PRO A 126 36.23 15.12 35.88
CA PRO A 126 34.84 14.74 36.08
C PRO A 126 34.82 13.41 36.84
N CYS A 127 34.14 13.37 37.99
CA CYS A 127 33.83 12.12 38.67
C CYS A 127 32.78 11.35 37.86
N LEU A 128 33.22 10.78 36.75
CA LEU A 128 32.61 9.64 36.09
C LEU A 128 32.98 8.40 36.93
N GLY A 129 32.00 7.87 37.65
CA GLY A 129 32.08 6.57 38.30
C GLY A 129 32.28 6.63 39.82
N GLY A 130 31.37 5.95 40.53
CA GLY A 130 31.60 5.43 41.87
C GLY A 130 30.93 6.18 43.02
N GLY A 131 29.81 5.62 43.48
CA GLY A 131 29.46 5.48 44.90
C GLY A 131 29.54 6.72 45.80
N CYS A 132 28.48 7.51 45.82
CA CYS A 132 28.19 8.38 46.96
C CYS A 132 27.14 7.68 47.86
N PRO A 133 27.47 7.24 49.10
CA PRO A 133 26.60 6.39 49.93
C PRO A 133 25.54 7.14 50.75
N CYS A 134 25.05 8.28 50.27
CA CYS A 134 24.11 9.13 51.04
C CYS A 134 22.63 9.08 50.57
N TRP A 135 22.23 8.07 49.80
CA TRP A 135 20.82 7.83 49.49
C TRP A 135 20.37 6.39 49.80
N ALA A 136 21.02 5.73 50.75
CA ALA A 136 20.60 4.40 51.22
C ALA A 136 19.23 4.48 51.92
N GLY A 137 18.15 4.17 51.20
CA GLY A 137 16.86 3.79 51.81
C GLY A 137 15.59 4.40 51.22
N ALA A 138 15.61 5.00 50.03
CA ALA A 138 14.39 5.45 49.36
C ALA A 138 14.23 4.68 48.06
N TRP A 139 13.05 4.10 47.85
CA TRP A 139 12.72 3.39 46.64
C TRP A 139 12.66 4.39 45.48
N GLY A 140 13.75 4.49 44.72
CA GLY A 140 13.77 5.21 43.47
C GLY A 140 13.10 4.35 42.42
N SER A 141 12.00 4.81 41.84
CA SER A 141 11.41 4.23 40.62
C SER A 141 12.45 3.96 39.52
N GLN A 142 13.56 4.69 39.55
CA GLN A 142 14.73 4.56 38.70
C GLN A 142 15.49 3.21 38.83
N ASP A 143 15.56 2.59 40.00
CA ASP A 143 16.35 1.35 40.21
C ASP A 143 15.62 0.06 39.79
N VAL A 144 14.28 0.10 39.72
CA VAL A 144 13.46 -1.11 39.43
C VAL A 144 12.77 -1.03 38.06
N LEU A 145 12.45 0.17 37.56
CA LEU A 145 11.69 0.36 36.32
C LEU A 145 12.32 1.36 35.34
N GLY A 146 13.38 2.11 35.72
CA GLY A 146 13.85 3.26 34.94
C GLY A 146 15.37 3.43 34.90
N GLY A 147 16.11 2.34 34.72
CA GLY A 147 17.58 2.37 34.64
C GLY A 147 18.12 2.82 33.28
N ASP A 148 17.35 2.60 32.21
CA ASP A 148 17.75 2.90 30.84
C ASP A 148 17.23 4.28 30.41
N ARG A 149 18.05 5.00 29.63
CA ARG A 149 17.74 6.33 29.11
C ARG A 149 17.53 6.24 27.61
N LEU A 150 16.46 6.85 27.11
CA LEU A 150 16.23 7.01 25.67
C LEU A 150 17.04 8.22 25.19
N GLU A 151 17.86 8.06 24.16
CA GLU A 151 18.49 9.18 23.47
C GLU A 151 17.56 9.67 22.36
N SER A 152 17.08 10.90 22.47
CA SER A 152 16.33 11.59 21.42
C SER A 152 17.24 12.61 20.74
N SER A 153 17.49 12.41 19.45
CA SER A 153 18.27 13.32 18.61
C SER A 153 17.35 14.08 17.65
N LEU A 154 17.20 15.38 17.87
CA LEU A 154 16.39 16.25 17.00
C LEU A 154 17.31 17.15 16.18
N THR A 155 17.10 17.18 14.86
CA THR A 155 17.79 18.10 13.96
C THR A 155 16.82 19.15 13.45
N CYS A 156 17.13 20.44 13.69
CA CYS A 156 16.32 21.52 13.17
C CYS A 156 16.45 21.60 11.63
N PRO A 157 15.35 21.56 10.85
CA PRO A 157 15.42 21.59 9.38
C PRO A 157 15.89 22.94 8.82
N HIS A 158 15.84 24.02 9.62
CA HIS A 158 16.23 25.37 9.17
C HIS A 158 17.70 25.71 9.44
N CYS A 159 18.22 25.36 10.62
CA CYS A 159 19.59 25.70 11.02
C CYS A 159 20.52 24.49 11.10
N LEU A 160 20.01 23.28 10.86
CA LEU A 160 20.73 22.01 10.91
C LEU A 160 21.43 21.71 12.24
N LYS A 161 21.11 22.48 13.30
CA LYS A 161 21.59 22.21 14.66
C LYS A 161 20.94 20.93 15.16
N GLN A 162 21.78 19.98 15.57
CA GLN A 162 21.38 18.78 16.27
C GLN A 162 21.35 19.05 17.78
N SER A 163 20.31 18.60 18.45
CA SER A 163 20.20 18.57 19.91
C SER A 163 19.89 17.15 20.35
N ASN A 164 20.70 16.62 21.27
CA ASN A 164 20.48 15.32 21.87
C ASN A 164 19.99 15.51 23.31
N THR A 165 18.88 14.86 23.66
CA THR A 165 18.37 14.76 25.03
C THR A 165 18.34 13.31 25.48
N PHE A 166 18.66 13.07 26.75
CA PHE A 166 18.63 11.73 27.35
C PHE A 166 17.53 11.72 28.40
N ASP A 167 16.38 11.19 28.02
CA ASP A 167 15.18 11.25 28.82
C ASP A 167 14.90 9.87 29.48
N PRO A 168 14.61 9.83 30.79
CA PRO A 168 14.17 8.60 31.43
C PRO A 168 12.77 8.23 30.91
N PHE A 169 12.52 6.94 30.67
CA PHE A 169 11.22 6.45 30.22
C PHE A 169 10.71 5.34 31.15
N LEU A 170 9.39 5.25 31.30
CA LEU A 170 8.71 4.21 32.10
C LEU A 170 8.10 3.11 31.22
N CYS A 171 7.78 3.41 29.96
CA CYS A 171 7.24 2.48 28.99
C CYS A 171 7.58 2.91 27.57
N ILE A 172 7.60 1.96 26.63
CA ILE A 172 7.76 2.22 25.20
C ILE A 172 6.40 1.94 24.54
N SER A 173 5.83 2.96 23.89
CA SER A 173 4.60 2.83 23.11
C SER A 173 4.94 2.55 21.66
N LEU A 174 4.79 1.29 21.24
CA LEU A 174 5.17 0.87 19.89
C LEU A 174 4.01 1.04 18.90
N PRO A 175 4.20 1.74 17.76
CA PRO A 175 3.20 1.77 16.71
C PRO A 175 3.05 0.38 16.10
N ILE A 176 1.80 0.01 15.78
CA ILE A 176 1.51 -1.23 15.08
C ILE A 176 1.66 -0.96 13.57
N PRO A 177 2.58 -1.66 12.86
CA PRO A 177 2.68 -1.55 11.42
C PRO A 177 1.32 -1.82 10.78
N LEU A 178 0.86 -0.87 9.97
CA LEU A 178 -0.37 -1.05 9.20
C LEU A 178 -0.05 -1.79 7.90
N ARG A 179 -1.00 -2.59 7.43
CA ARG A 179 -0.90 -3.26 6.13
C ARG A 179 -0.71 -2.22 5.04
N GLN A 180 0.44 -2.24 4.37
CA GLN A 180 0.81 -1.26 3.34
C GLN A 180 0.38 -1.64 1.93
N THR A 181 -0.30 -2.78 1.76
CA THR A 181 -0.77 -3.29 0.46
C THR A 181 -2.27 -3.60 0.47
N ARG A 182 -2.88 -3.52 -0.71
CA ARG A 182 -4.25 -4.00 -0.96
C ARG A 182 -4.25 -5.05 -2.06
N ALA A 183 -5.25 -5.94 -2.03
CA ALA A 183 -5.46 -6.88 -3.12
C ALA A 183 -6.10 -6.15 -4.31
N LEU A 184 -5.52 -6.31 -5.50
CA LEU A 184 -6.03 -5.76 -6.75
C LEU A 184 -6.07 -6.86 -7.81
N ASN A 185 -7.22 -7.03 -8.45
CA ASN A 185 -7.38 -7.97 -9.56
C ASN A 185 -7.16 -7.23 -10.88
N VAL A 186 -6.32 -7.78 -11.75
CA VAL A 186 -6.04 -7.23 -13.09
C VAL A 186 -6.29 -8.30 -14.13
N THR A 187 -7.04 -7.96 -15.19
CA THR A 187 -7.28 -8.87 -16.31
C THR A 187 -6.21 -8.68 -17.37
N LEU A 188 -5.36 -9.68 -17.57
CA LEU A 188 -4.35 -9.72 -18.62
C LEU A 188 -5.00 -10.08 -19.95
N VAL A 189 -4.76 -9.25 -20.97
CA VAL A 189 -5.16 -9.48 -22.36
C VAL A 189 -3.92 -9.82 -23.16
N LEU A 190 -3.72 -11.12 -23.38
CA LEU A 190 -2.51 -11.68 -23.99
C LEU A 190 -2.74 -12.06 -25.46
N GLN A 191 -1.65 -12.09 -26.23
CA GLN A 191 -1.67 -12.49 -27.64
C GLN A 191 -1.62 -14.03 -27.84
N CYS A 192 -1.73 -14.82 -26.77
CA CYS A 192 -1.58 -16.28 -26.82
C CYS A 192 -2.92 -16.97 -27.11
N GLU A 193 -2.95 -17.93 -28.05
CA GLU A 193 -4.13 -18.70 -28.45
C GLU A 193 -4.80 -19.47 -27.29
N ARG A 194 -4.04 -19.92 -26.28
CA ARG A 194 -4.59 -20.74 -25.17
C ARG A 194 -5.12 -19.94 -23.99
N TRP A 195 -4.57 -18.74 -23.75
CA TRP A 195 -4.81 -17.95 -22.54
C TRP A 195 -4.95 -16.48 -22.93
N ARG A 196 -6.00 -16.14 -23.68
CA ARG A 196 -6.20 -14.76 -24.15
C ARG A 196 -6.60 -13.81 -23.02
N PHE A 197 -7.35 -14.31 -22.03
CA PHE A 197 -7.86 -13.52 -20.90
C PHE A 197 -7.61 -14.28 -19.59
N VAL A 198 -6.75 -13.73 -18.74
CA VAL A 198 -6.44 -14.31 -17.43
C VAL A 198 -6.51 -13.22 -16.37
N ARG A 199 -7.26 -13.42 -15.30
CA ARG A 199 -7.29 -12.52 -14.16
C ARG A 199 -6.21 -12.92 -13.17
N VAL A 200 -5.37 -11.99 -12.79
CA VAL A 200 -4.32 -12.18 -11.80
C VAL A 200 -4.60 -11.33 -10.56
N GLY A 201 -4.22 -11.84 -9.39
CA GLY A 201 -4.34 -11.14 -8.12
C GLY A 201 -3.01 -10.57 -7.68
N LEU A 202 -2.94 -9.28 -7.40
CA LEU A 202 -1.72 -8.57 -7.01
C LEU A 202 -1.87 -7.94 -5.62
N ALA A 203 -0.83 -8.03 -4.79
CA ALA A 203 -0.71 -7.27 -3.53
C ALA A 203 -0.05 -5.92 -3.80
N VAL A 204 -0.84 -4.92 -4.15
CA VAL A 204 -0.32 -3.62 -4.61
C VAL A 204 -0.12 -2.65 -3.46
N PRO A 205 0.95 -1.83 -3.46
CA PRO A 205 1.19 -0.82 -2.42
C PRO A 205 0.08 0.25 -2.38
N LEU A 206 -0.34 0.64 -1.17
CA LEU A 206 -1.38 1.66 -0.97
C LEU A 206 -0.94 3.05 -1.44
N LEU A 207 0.32 3.40 -1.21
CA LEU A 207 0.92 4.69 -1.55
C LEU A 207 1.83 4.61 -2.79
N GLY A 208 1.67 3.55 -3.60
CA GLY A 208 2.49 3.35 -4.80
C GLY A 208 1.99 4.10 -6.03
N THR A 209 2.72 3.90 -7.12
CA THR A 209 2.42 4.50 -8.43
C THR A 209 1.92 3.45 -9.43
N VAL A 210 1.28 3.91 -10.50
CA VAL A 210 0.90 3.05 -11.62
C VAL A 210 2.12 2.44 -12.31
N ALA A 211 3.28 3.10 -12.29
CA ALA A 211 4.53 2.52 -12.80
C ALA A 211 4.89 1.21 -12.09
N GLU A 212 4.80 1.19 -10.76
CA GLU A 212 5.05 -0.01 -9.94
C GLU A 212 4.04 -1.10 -10.27
N LEU A 213 2.75 -0.75 -10.40
CA LEU A 213 1.72 -1.68 -10.85
C LEU A 213 2.07 -2.28 -12.23
N ARG A 214 2.53 -1.46 -13.18
CA ARG A 214 2.90 -1.90 -14.51
C ARG A 214 4.02 -2.94 -14.45
N GLU A 215 5.02 -2.73 -13.61
CA GLU A 215 6.08 -3.71 -13.38
C GLU A 215 5.57 -5.00 -12.74
N MET A 216 4.68 -4.90 -11.75
CA MET A 216 4.10 -6.08 -11.09
C MET A 216 3.29 -6.93 -12.08
N VAL A 217 2.43 -6.28 -12.87
CA VAL A 217 1.63 -6.91 -13.94
C VAL A 217 2.55 -7.52 -15.01
N ALA A 218 3.61 -6.83 -15.40
CA ALA A 218 4.58 -7.30 -16.37
C ALA A 218 5.28 -8.60 -15.91
N ARG A 219 5.70 -8.64 -14.64
CA ARG A 219 6.33 -9.83 -14.04
C ARG A 219 5.36 -11.01 -13.98
N GLU A 220 4.12 -10.79 -13.51
CA GLU A 220 3.09 -11.82 -13.40
C GLU A 220 2.65 -12.36 -14.76
N GLY A 221 2.52 -11.48 -15.77
CA GLY A 221 2.12 -11.85 -17.13
C GLY A 221 3.28 -12.33 -18.03
N HIS A 222 4.52 -12.31 -17.54
CA HIS A 222 5.74 -12.54 -18.33
C HIS A 222 5.83 -11.64 -19.58
N ILE A 223 5.39 -10.39 -19.45
CA ILE A 223 5.43 -9.36 -20.51
C ILE A 223 6.52 -8.34 -20.14
N PRO A 224 7.28 -7.76 -21.08
CA PRO A 224 8.12 -6.60 -20.78
C PRO A 224 7.27 -5.41 -20.27
N PRO A 225 7.70 -4.67 -19.22
CA PRO A 225 6.91 -3.55 -18.68
C PRO A 225 6.63 -2.46 -19.73
N GLU A 226 7.59 -2.26 -20.63
CA GLU A 226 7.50 -1.39 -21.82
C GLU A 226 6.32 -1.75 -22.75
N GLN A 227 5.80 -2.98 -22.67
CA GLN A 227 4.75 -3.52 -23.52
C GLN A 227 3.45 -3.76 -22.74
N VAL A 228 3.30 -3.18 -21.56
CA VAL A 228 2.03 -3.25 -20.82
C VAL A 228 1.28 -1.96 -21.04
N ILE A 229 -0.01 -2.04 -21.39
CA ILE A 229 -0.93 -0.89 -21.41
C ILE A 229 -2.01 -1.12 -20.37
N LEU A 230 -2.14 -0.22 -19.39
CA LEU A 230 -3.14 -0.32 -18.33
C LEU A 230 -4.34 0.57 -18.64
N ALA A 231 -5.54 0.00 -18.61
CA ALA A 231 -6.77 0.76 -18.83
C ALA A 231 -7.95 0.22 -18.01
N GLU A 232 -8.80 1.14 -17.56
CA GLU A 232 -10.04 0.84 -16.86
C GLU A 232 -11.21 0.78 -17.86
N LEU A 233 -11.96 -0.32 -17.81
CA LEU A 233 -13.08 -0.56 -18.71
C LEU A 233 -14.37 -0.72 -17.90
N SER A 234 -15.42 -0.03 -18.35
CA SER A 234 -16.77 -0.17 -17.81
C SER A 234 -17.64 -1.06 -18.71
N PRO A 235 -18.82 -1.49 -18.23
CA PRO A 235 -19.83 -2.11 -19.08
C PRO A 235 -20.29 -1.23 -20.26
N ARG A 236 -19.93 0.06 -20.30
CA ARG A 236 -20.23 0.99 -21.41
C ARG A 236 -19.01 1.30 -22.31
N GLY A 237 -17.85 0.71 -22.05
CA GLY A 237 -16.62 0.89 -22.82
C GLY A 237 -15.46 1.48 -21.99
N PHE A 238 -14.42 1.95 -22.68
CA PHE A 238 -13.21 2.50 -22.05
C PHE A 238 -13.51 3.76 -21.23
N LEU A 239 -13.02 3.78 -19.99
CA LEU A 239 -13.07 4.96 -19.13
C LEU A 239 -11.81 5.79 -19.31
N ARG A 240 -10.65 5.21 -18.97
CA ARG A 240 -9.35 5.89 -19.04
C ARG A 240 -8.19 4.91 -19.19
N SER A 241 -7.04 5.43 -19.59
CA SER A 241 -5.76 4.72 -19.53
C SER A 241 -5.00 5.26 -18.33
N LEU A 242 -4.24 4.41 -17.63
CA LEU A 242 -3.48 4.82 -16.45
C LEU A 242 -2.05 5.19 -16.83
N GLY A 243 -1.66 6.42 -16.51
CA GLY A 243 -0.32 6.96 -16.65
C GLY A 243 0.58 6.62 -15.47
N ASP A 244 1.87 6.42 -15.73
CA ASP A 244 2.87 5.95 -14.76
C ASP A 244 3.01 6.84 -13.52
N ALA A 245 2.80 8.14 -13.66
CA ALA A 245 2.86 9.11 -12.57
C ALA A 245 1.59 9.15 -11.69
N GLU A 246 0.50 8.47 -12.08
CA GLU A 246 -0.73 8.45 -11.29
C GLU A 246 -0.56 7.62 -10.02
N ALA A 247 -1.21 8.06 -8.95
CA ALA A 247 -1.26 7.33 -7.68
C ALA A 247 -2.13 6.07 -7.82
N LEU A 248 -1.70 4.98 -7.19
CA LEU A 248 -2.33 3.67 -7.33
C LEU A 248 -3.63 3.52 -6.52
N GLY A 249 -3.86 4.39 -5.54
CA GLY A 249 -5.00 4.30 -4.62
C GLY A 249 -6.35 4.15 -5.32
N GLY A 250 -6.63 4.97 -6.33
CA GLY A 250 -7.91 4.93 -7.05
C GLY A 250 -8.00 3.94 -8.21
N ALA A 251 -6.91 3.25 -8.56
CA ALA A 251 -6.91 2.34 -9.71
C ALA A 251 -7.75 1.09 -9.42
N GLY A 252 -8.69 0.75 -10.30
CA GLY A 252 -9.46 -0.49 -10.16
C GLY A 252 -10.55 -0.49 -9.07
N GLU A 253 -10.80 0.63 -8.37
CA GLU A 253 -11.87 0.72 -7.37
C GLU A 253 -13.25 0.94 -8.02
N GLY A 254 -13.31 1.78 -9.06
CA GLY A 254 -14.57 2.12 -9.74
C GLY A 254 -14.88 1.26 -10.96
N ALA A 255 -13.89 0.56 -11.51
CA ALA A 255 -14.04 -0.25 -12.71
C ALA A 255 -12.97 -1.34 -12.81
N PRO A 256 -13.26 -2.48 -13.46
CA PRO A 256 -12.27 -3.52 -13.72
C PRO A 256 -11.05 -2.99 -14.48
N LEU A 257 -9.86 -3.41 -14.03
CA LEU A 257 -8.59 -3.02 -14.61
C LEU A 257 -8.08 -4.08 -15.58
N TYR A 258 -7.64 -3.64 -16.76
CA TYR A 258 -7.10 -4.49 -17.81
C TYR A 258 -5.65 -4.11 -18.14
N ALA A 259 -4.84 -5.11 -18.43
CA ALA A 259 -3.48 -4.98 -18.90
C ALA A 259 -3.35 -5.60 -20.29
N PHE A 260 -3.12 -4.77 -21.30
CA PHE A 260 -3.04 -5.20 -22.70
C PHE A 260 -1.59 -5.43 -23.13
N GLN A 261 -1.33 -6.61 -23.69
CA GLN A 261 -0.10 -6.90 -24.40
C GLN A 261 -0.26 -6.57 -25.90
N PRO A 262 0.48 -5.58 -26.44
CA PRO A 262 0.42 -5.23 -27.85
C PRO A 262 1.02 -6.35 -28.72
N PRO A 263 0.53 -6.53 -29.95
CA PRO A 263 1.15 -7.45 -30.90
C PRO A 263 2.62 -7.06 -31.18
N PRO A 264 3.51 -8.05 -31.37
CA PRO A 264 4.92 -7.79 -31.66
C PRO A 264 5.07 -6.94 -32.91
N ALA A 265 6.03 -6.01 -32.88
CA ALA A 265 6.37 -5.23 -34.07
C ALA A 265 7.02 -6.15 -35.11
N ARG A 266 6.36 -6.38 -36.25
CA ARG A 266 6.99 -7.09 -37.37
C ARG A 266 8.17 -6.24 -37.87
N HIS A 267 9.39 -6.69 -37.64
CA HIS A 267 10.58 -6.05 -38.20
C HIS A 267 10.62 -6.27 -39.71
N THR A 268 10.42 -5.23 -40.50
CA THR A 268 10.82 -5.21 -41.91
C THR A 268 12.32 -4.94 -41.98
N GLY A 269 13.10 -5.99 -41.78
CA GLY A 269 14.55 -5.98 -42.01
C GLY A 269 14.89 -7.17 -42.89
N THR A 270 15.42 -6.89 -44.08
CA THR A 270 16.09 -7.87 -44.94
C THR A 270 17.07 -8.71 -44.12
N ALA A 271 16.75 -9.99 -43.92
CA ALA A 271 17.71 -10.95 -43.41
C ALA A 271 18.83 -11.13 -44.43
N PRO A 272 20.12 -11.13 -44.05
CA PRO A 272 21.17 -11.61 -44.95
C PRO A 272 20.93 -13.10 -45.18
N ARG A 273 20.95 -13.50 -46.46
CA ARG A 273 20.80 -14.89 -46.90
C ARG A 273 21.81 -15.80 -46.19
N GLY A 274 21.32 -16.87 -45.58
CA GLY A 274 22.13 -18.04 -45.23
C GLY A 274 21.58 -18.80 -44.03
N PHE A 275 20.91 -19.92 -44.32
CA PHE A 275 20.96 -21.24 -43.66
C PHE A 275 19.58 -21.93 -43.73
N PRO A 276 19.51 -23.20 -44.20
CA PRO A 276 18.23 -23.88 -44.41
C PRO A 276 17.72 -24.46 -43.09
N LEU A 277 16.48 -24.14 -42.72
CA LEU A 277 15.77 -24.84 -41.64
C LEU A 277 15.01 -26.04 -42.22
N ALA A 278 15.41 -27.23 -41.79
CA ALA A 278 14.66 -28.46 -41.98
C ALA A 278 13.39 -28.46 -41.11
N ALA A 279 12.35 -29.11 -41.64
CA ALA A 279 11.08 -29.34 -40.99
C ALA A 279 11.18 -30.32 -39.82
N ALA A 280 10.52 -30.02 -38.70
CA ALA A 280 9.64 -30.93 -37.93
C ALA A 280 9.25 -30.26 -36.60
N GLY A 281 7.97 -30.38 -36.23
CA GLY A 281 7.36 -29.64 -35.15
C GLY A 281 7.85 -29.98 -33.75
N THR A 282 7.79 -28.98 -32.88
CA THR A 282 7.48 -29.09 -31.45
C THR A 282 7.26 -27.69 -30.91
N CYS A 283 6.27 -27.54 -30.02
CA CYS A 283 6.00 -26.31 -29.31
C CYS A 283 7.17 -25.95 -28.38
N THR A 284 8.02 -25.00 -28.78
CA THR A 284 8.99 -24.35 -27.90
C THR A 284 9.18 -22.89 -28.33
N ALA A 285 8.37 -21.98 -27.76
CA ALA A 285 8.65 -20.53 -27.79
C ALA A 285 9.25 -20.10 -26.43
N LEU A 286 10.29 -20.82 -25.99
CA LEU A 286 11.11 -20.49 -24.82
C LEU A 286 12.57 -20.19 -25.16
N ILE A 287 12.93 -20.07 -26.45
CA ILE A 287 14.31 -19.79 -26.86
C ILE A 287 14.31 -18.51 -27.69
N GLY A 288 14.81 -17.40 -27.13
CA GLY A 288 15.05 -16.18 -27.90
C GLY A 288 15.27 -14.88 -27.14
N TRP A 289 15.08 -14.81 -25.81
CA TRP A 289 15.25 -13.53 -25.07
C TRP A 289 16.60 -13.38 -24.38
N GLU A 290 17.37 -14.45 -24.19
CA GLU A 290 18.73 -14.38 -23.61
C GLU A 290 19.76 -13.72 -24.52
N GLN A 291 19.52 -13.69 -25.84
CA GLN A 291 20.45 -13.08 -26.81
C GLN A 291 20.28 -11.56 -26.98
N LEU A 292 19.21 -10.96 -26.45
CA LEU A 292 18.95 -9.51 -26.51
C LEU A 292 19.60 -8.70 -25.36
N ARG A 293 20.26 -9.38 -24.41
CA ARG A 293 21.02 -8.73 -23.32
C ARG A 293 22.33 -8.05 -23.78
N LEU A 294 22.72 -8.18 -25.05
CA LEU A 294 23.99 -7.66 -25.57
C LEU A 294 23.90 -6.34 -26.36
N LEU A 295 22.73 -5.68 -26.41
CA LEU A 295 22.60 -4.39 -27.09
C LEU A 295 22.79 -3.19 -26.13
N PRO A 296 23.57 -2.15 -26.52
CA PRO A 296 23.86 -0.99 -25.65
C PRO A 296 22.59 -0.25 -25.22
N ALA A 297 22.60 0.26 -23.98
CA ALA A 297 21.48 0.95 -23.34
C ALA A 297 20.98 2.21 -24.09
N ALA A 298 21.77 2.77 -25.01
CA ALA A 298 21.43 3.96 -25.78
C ALA A 298 20.30 3.78 -26.82
N ALA A 299 19.89 2.54 -27.12
CA ALA A 299 18.77 2.26 -28.04
C ALA A 299 17.40 2.11 -27.33
N ARG A 300 17.35 2.31 -26.01
CA ARG A 300 16.16 2.04 -25.17
C ARG A 300 15.28 3.27 -24.89
N SER A 301 15.58 4.43 -25.49
CA SER A 301 14.71 5.60 -25.32
C SER A 301 13.49 5.51 -26.24
N CYS A 302 12.30 5.65 -25.65
CA CYS A 302 11.01 5.88 -26.32
C CYS A 302 11.05 7.01 -27.36
N ASP A 303 12.06 7.89 -27.33
CA ASP A 303 12.19 8.98 -28.29
C ASP A 303 12.54 8.53 -29.72
N CYS A 304 13.19 7.37 -29.93
CA CYS A 304 13.48 6.88 -31.29
C CYS A 304 12.24 6.38 -32.04
N LEU A 305 11.18 5.96 -31.33
CA LEU A 305 9.89 5.57 -31.95
C LEU A 305 9.01 6.78 -32.28
N ARG A 306 9.32 7.96 -31.73
CA ARG A 306 8.52 9.18 -31.82
C ARG A 306 8.55 9.81 -33.22
N GLY A 307 9.69 9.70 -33.90
CA GLY A 307 9.86 10.12 -35.30
C GLY A 307 9.11 9.25 -36.32
N CYS A 308 8.81 7.99 -35.98
CA CYS A 308 8.15 7.03 -36.88
C CYS A 308 6.62 7.11 -36.87
N LEU A 309 6.00 7.77 -35.89
CA LEU A 309 4.53 7.86 -35.73
C LEU A 309 3.87 9.01 -36.53
N HIS A 310 4.66 9.97 -37.00
CA HIS A 310 4.17 11.20 -37.65
C HIS A 310 4.04 11.09 -39.18
N GLY A 311 4.44 9.96 -39.77
CA GLY A 311 4.30 9.68 -41.19
C GLY A 311 3.17 8.68 -41.52
N PRO A 312 2.64 8.67 -42.76
CA PRO A 312 1.62 7.71 -43.20
C PRO A 312 2.07 6.24 -43.16
N GLY A 313 3.38 5.97 -43.10
CA GLY A 313 3.96 4.64 -42.87
C GLY A 313 4.17 4.27 -41.38
N GLY A 314 3.79 5.14 -40.45
CA GLY A 314 3.84 4.86 -39.02
C GLY A 314 2.82 3.80 -38.62
N ARG A 315 3.11 3.01 -37.59
CA ARG A 315 2.17 2.05 -37.01
C ARG A 315 1.60 2.55 -35.69
N VAL A 316 0.30 2.38 -35.51
CA VAL A 316 -0.44 2.78 -34.31
C VAL A 316 -1.03 1.56 -33.61
N LEU A 317 -1.05 1.60 -32.27
CA LEU A 317 -1.72 0.61 -31.44
C LEU A 317 -3.16 1.04 -31.18
N LEU A 318 -4.11 0.13 -31.40
CA LEU A 318 -5.54 0.36 -31.24
C LEU A 318 -6.07 -0.57 -30.15
N LEU A 319 -6.61 0.00 -29.07
CA LEU A 319 -7.38 -0.72 -28.06
C LEU A 319 -8.85 -0.63 -28.44
N LEU A 320 -9.49 -1.77 -28.64
CA LEU A 320 -10.85 -1.86 -29.17
C LEU A 320 -11.78 -2.45 -28.10
N CYS A 321 -12.99 -1.93 -28.01
CA CYS A 321 -14.10 -2.59 -27.33
C CYS A 321 -15.34 -2.52 -28.21
N ASN A 322 -16.17 -3.56 -28.17
CA ASN A 322 -17.41 -3.59 -28.92
C ASN A 322 -18.56 -3.17 -28.03
N THR A 323 -19.44 -2.30 -28.53
CA THR A 323 -20.67 -1.93 -27.87
C THR A 323 -21.84 -2.06 -28.83
N ALA A 324 -23.02 -2.33 -28.29
CA ALA A 324 -24.25 -2.34 -29.05
C ALA A 324 -25.35 -1.60 -28.29
N GLY A 325 -26.26 -0.96 -29.03
CA GLY A 325 -27.38 -0.19 -28.48
C GLY A 325 -27.20 1.31 -28.48
N SER A 326 -28.18 2.01 -27.93
CA SER A 326 -28.20 3.47 -27.83
C SER A 326 -28.68 3.93 -26.45
N GLY A 327 -28.10 5.03 -25.97
CA GLY A 327 -28.44 5.65 -24.69
C GLY A 327 -28.36 4.68 -23.51
N PRO A 328 -29.46 4.45 -22.76
CA PRO A 328 -29.44 3.59 -21.57
C PRO A 328 -29.25 2.10 -21.89
N ARG A 329 -29.52 1.67 -23.13
CA ARG A 329 -29.34 0.26 -23.58
C ARG A 329 -27.95 -0.01 -24.16
N LEU A 330 -27.05 0.98 -24.15
CA LEU A 330 -25.68 0.81 -24.60
C LEU A 330 -24.93 -0.14 -23.65
N ALA A 331 -24.48 -1.26 -24.17
CA ALA A 331 -23.72 -2.26 -23.42
C ALA A 331 -22.54 -2.77 -24.24
N ARG A 332 -21.41 -2.99 -23.56
CA ARG A 332 -20.24 -3.69 -24.07
C ARG A 332 -20.57 -5.17 -24.23
N PHE A 333 -20.02 -5.80 -25.26
CA PHE A 333 -20.11 -7.26 -25.44
C PHE A 333 -18.80 -7.83 -25.98
N GLY A 334 -18.52 -9.08 -25.64
CA GLY A 334 -17.28 -9.74 -26.00
C GLY A 334 -16.03 -9.10 -25.37
N PRO A 335 -14.86 -9.70 -25.62
CA PRO A 335 -13.61 -9.21 -25.06
C PRO A 335 -13.11 -7.93 -25.73
N PRO A 336 -12.36 -7.07 -25.01
CA PRO A 336 -11.59 -6.00 -25.61
C PRO A 336 -10.39 -6.59 -26.35
N LEU A 337 -9.97 -5.90 -27.41
CA LEU A 337 -8.93 -6.37 -28.32
C LEU A 337 -7.83 -5.32 -28.42
N VAL A 338 -6.64 -5.77 -28.79
CA VAL A 338 -5.53 -4.87 -29.12
C VAL A 338 -4.96 -5.25 -30.49
N LEU A 339 -4.88 -4.26 -31.36
CA LEU A 339 -4.47 -4.40 -32.76
C LEU A 339 -3.32 -3.41 -33.04
N ARG A 340 -2.44 -3.77 -33.98
CA ARG A 340 -1.40 -2.86 -34.49
C ARG A 340 -1.63 -2.67 -35.98
N GLU A 341 -1.91 -1.43 -36.40
CA GLU A 341 -2.22 -1.08 -37.79
C GLU A 341 -1.33 0.04 -38.32
N GLU A 342 -1.23 0.14 -39.64
CA GLU A 342 -0.56 1.25 -40.31
C GLU A 342 -1.47 2.48 -40.36
N ARG A 343 -0.92 3.68 -40.16
CA ARG A 343 -1.71 4.92 -40.15
C ARG A 343 -2.37 5.21 -41.49
N GLY A 344 -1.73 4.81 -42.59
CA GLY A 344 -2.24 4.95 -43.95
C GLY A 344 -3.27 3.90 -44.37
N VAL A 345 -3.74 3.01 -43.47
CA VAL A 345 -4.72 1.97 -43.78
C VAL A 345 -6.03 2.56 -44.33
N SER A 346 -6.63 1.90 -45.32
CA SER A 346 -7.94 2.30 -45.83
C SER A 346 -9.07 1.91 -44.87
N TRP A 347 -10.24 2.54 -44.99
CA TRP A 347 -11.41 2.15 -44.20
C TRP A 347 -11.76 0.66 -44.35
N GLU A 348 -11.76 0.15 -45.58
CA GLU A 348 -12.07 -1.25 -45.87
C GLU A 348 -11.07 -2.21 -45.22
N GLN A 349 -9.78 -1.89 -45.29
CA GLN A 349 -8.72 -2.69 -44.67
C GLN A 349 -8.84 -2.66 -43.13
N LEU A 350 -9.10 -1.48 -42.55
CA LEU A 350 -9.31 -1.35 -41.10
C LEU A 350 -10.52 -2.17 -40.63
N GLN A 351 -11.62 -2.11 -41.38
CA GLN A 351 -12.82 -2.89 -41.09
C GLN A 351 -12.53 -4.40 -41.18
N GLN A 352 -11.79 -4.84 -42.20
CA GLN A 352 -11.36 -6.24 -42.34
C GLN A 352 -10.44 -6.70 -41.22
N SER A 353 -9.47 -5.88 -40.79
CA SER A 353 -8.58 -6.19 -39.67
C SER A 353 -9.35 -6.36 -38.35
N ILE A 354 -10.32 -5.50 -38.08
CA ILE A 354 -11.18 -5.61 -36.88
C ILE A 354 -12.02 -6.89 -36.94
N LEU A 355 -12.67 -7.17 -38.08
CA LEU A 355 -13.46 -8.39 -38.27
C LEU A 355 -12.61 -9.66 -38.15
N ALA A 356 -11.36 -9.64 -38.62
CA ALA A 356 -10.45 -10.76 -38.51
C ALA A 356 -10.15 -11.12 -37.05
N GLN A 357 -10.00 -10.11 -36.16
CA GLN A 357 -9.84 -10.34 -34.73
C GLN A 357 -11.11 -10.88 -34.07
N LEU A 358 -12.28 -10.50 -34.58
CA LEU A 358 -13.58 -10.95 -34.09
C LEU A 358 -14.02 -12.30 -34.66
N ARG A 359 -13.24 -12.90 -35.58
CA ARG A 359 -13.63 -14.12 -36.29
C ARG A 359 -13.99 -15.28 -35.37
N ALA A 360 -13.28 -15.43 -34.25
CA ALA A 360 -13.56 -16.47 -33.26
C ALA A 360 -14.91 -16.31 -32.55
N LEU A 361 -15.51 -15.13 -32.60
CA LEU A 361 -16.78 -14.79 -31.95
C LEU A 361 -17.97 -14.80 -32.92
N LEU A 362 -17.74 -14.91 -34.23
CA LEU A 362 -18.81 -14.84 -35.23
C LEU A 362 -19.57 -16.18 -35.31
N ARG A 363 -20.90 -16.12 -35.36
CA ARG A 363 -21.80 -17.27 -35.57
C ARG A 363 -21.81 -17.68 -37.05
N GLY A 364 -20.81 -18.47 -37.45
CA GLY A 364 -20.74 -19.14 -38.76
C GLY A 364 -19.93 -18.41 -39.85
N GLU A 365 -19.73 -19.07 -41.00
CA GLU A 365 -19.08 -18.49 -42.20
C GLU A 365 -19.97 -17.46 -42.92
N VAL A 366 -20.63 -16.58 -42.18
CA VAL A 366 -21.33 -15.44 -42.80
C VAL A 366 -20.25 -14.45 -43.19
N TRP A 367 -19.73 -14.62 -44.41
CA TRP A 367 -18.90 -13.61 -45.02
C TRP A 367 -19.71 -12.33 -45.08
N ALA A 368 -19.17 -11.25 -44.52
CA ALA A 368 -19.65 -9.91 -44.80
C ALA A 368 -19.28 -9.54 -46.26
N GLN A 369 -19.84 -10.26 -47.25
CA GLN A 369 -19.80 -9.86 -48.65
C GLN A 369 -20.91 -8.82 -48.85
N GLY A 370 -20.61 -7.59 -48.46
CA GLY A 370 -21.46 -6.43 -48.71
C GLY A 370 -20.64 -5.16 -48.56
N ALA A 371 -20.65 -4.32 -49.60
CA ALA A 371 -19.89 -3.06 -49.71
C ALA A 371 -20.44 -1.94 -48.80
N GLY A 372 -20.81 -2.27 -47.55
CA GLY A 372 -21.47 -1.36 -46.61
C GLY A 372 -20.75 -1.26 -45.26
N THR A 373 -20.94 -0.12 -44.59
CA THR A 373 -20.44 0.14 -43.24
C THR A 373 -21.18 -0.73 -42.22
N LEU A 374 -20.54 -1.77 -41.68
CA LEU A 374 -21.17 -2.72 -40.74
C LEU A 374 -21.28 -2.16 -39.31
N PHE A 375 -20.39 -1.25 -38.95
CA PHE A 375 -20.30 -0.66 -37.62
C PHE A 375 -19.69 0.74 -37.71
N ARG A 376 -19.89 1.55 -36.67
CA ARG A 376 -19.27 2.87 -36.55
C ARG A 376 -18.08 2.79 -35.60
N ILE A 377 -17.05 3.59 -35.85
CA ILE A 377 -15.87 3.66 -34.98
C ILE A 377 -15.84 5.02 -34.30
N ARG A 378 -15.90 5.01 -32.97
CA ARG A 378 -15.82 6.21 -32.14
C ARG A 378 -14.51 6.23 -31.37
N LEU A 379 -13.84 7.38 -31.30
CA LEU A 379 -12.70 7.56 -30.40
C LEU A 379 -13.17 7.63 -28.94
N ALA A 380 -12.51 6.87 -28.07
CA ALA A 380 -12.81 6.82 -26.63
C ALA A 380 -11.73 7.55 -25.81
N GLY A 381 -12.15 8.28 -24.77
CA GLY A 381 -11.24 8.88 -23.78
C GLY A 381 -10.84 10.33 -24.03
N GLY A 382 -11.76 11.21 -24.44
CA GLY A 382 -11.56 12.67 -24.52
C GLY A 382 -12.64 13.46 -23.76
N LEU A 383 -12.26 14.59 -23.17
CA LEU A 383 -13.09 15.37 -22.23
C LEU A 383 -14.32 16.11 -22.83
N ALA A 384 -14.54 16.16 -24.15
CA ALA A 384 -15.70 16.92 -24.66
C ALA A 384 -16.16 16.67 -26.10
N THR A 385 -15.43 15.97 -26.97
CA THR A 385 -15.85 15.80 -28.37
C THR A 385 -15.81 14.33 -28.81
N CYS A 386 -17.00 13.74 -28.98
CA CYS A 386 -17.14 12.43 -29.62
C CYS A 386 -16.73 12.57 -31.09
N ALA A 387 -15.50 12.16 -31.41
CA ALA A 387 -15.04 12.07 -32.79
C ALA A 387 -15.33 10.67 -33.34
N TYR A 388 -16.10 10.62 -34.43
CA TYR A 388 -16.28 9.40 -35.21
C TYR A 388 -15.29 9.39 -36.36
N LEU A 389 -14.74 8.21 -36.67
CA LEU A 389 -13.99 8.01 -37.91
C LEU A 389 -14.99 7.86 -39.05
N SER A 390 -14.82 8.66 -40.10
CA SER A 390 -15.70 8.65 -41.27
C SER A 390 -15.33 7.51 -42.23
N PRO A 391 -16.30 6.71 -42.70
CA PRO A 391 -16.08 5.75 -43.78
C PRO A 391 -15.65 6.37 -45.11
N GLN A 392 -15.89 7.68 -45.29
CA GLN A 392 -15.51 8.41 -46.49
C GLN A 392 -14.06 8.93 -46.44
N ASP A 393 -13.39 8.84 -45.29
CA ASP A 393 -12.00 9.22 -45.16
C ASP A 393 -11.11 8.10 -45.75
N PRO A 394 -10.27 8.39 -46.76
CA PRO A 394 -9.37 7.37 -47.32
C PRO A 394 -8.34 6.86 -46.31
N ARG A 395 -8.03 7.63 -45.24
CA ARG A 395 -7.03 7.29 -44.22
C ARG A 395 -7.52 7.70 -42.83
N PRO A 396 -8.50 6.96 -42.25
CA PRO A 396 -9.16 7.35 -41.01
C PRO A 396 -8.21 7.47 -39.80
N LEU A 397 -7.09 6.72 -39.78
CA LEU A 397 -6.10 6.79 -38.69
C LEU A 397 -5.12 7.97 -38.80
N CYS A 398 -5.15 8.71 -39.92
CA CYS A 398 -4.45 9.98 -40.08
C CYS A 398 -5.31 11.18 -39.64
N HIS A 399 -6.53 10.95 -39.15
CA HIS A 399 -7.42 12.02 -38.73
C HIS A 399 -6.84 12.78 -37.50
N PRO A 400 -6.91 14.12 -37.43
CA PRO A 400 -6.31 14.90 -36.34
C PRO A 400 -6.81 14.55 -34.93
N ALA A 401 -8.01 13.99 -34.81
CA ALA A 401 -8.52 13.49 -33.53
C ALA A 401 -7.71 12.30 -32.99
N VAL A 402 -7.14 11.48 -33.89
CA VAL A 402 -6.28 10.35 -33.55
C VAL A 402 -4.94 10.85 -33.00
N ASP A 403 -4.37 11.91 -33.57
CA ASP A 403 -3.14 12.53 -33.05
C ASP A 403 -3.35 13.11 -31.65
N ARG A 404 -4.47 13.79 -31.42
CA ARG A 404 -4.83 14.27 -30.08
C ARG A 404 -4.99 13.12 -29.09
N ALA A 405 -5.64 12.03 -29.50
CA ALA A 405 -5.80 10.86 -28.65
C ALA A 405 -4.45 10.21 -28.30
N LEU A 406 -3.50 10.14 -29.25
CA LEU A 406 -2.15 9.65 -28.99
C LEU A 406 -1.40 10.50 -27.95
N GLN A 407 -1.54 11.83 -28.02
CA GLN A 407 -0.93 12.74 -27.07
C GLN A 407 -1.46 12.55 -25.63
N LEU A 408 -2.72 12.16 -25.47
CA LEU A 408 -3.33 11.89 -24.16
C LEU A 408 -2.83 10.59 -23.49
N THR A 409 -2.13 9.73 -24.23
CA THR A 409 -1.60 8.46 -23.70
C THR A 409 -0.13 8.54 -23.30
N GLN A 410 0.45 9.75 -23.27
CA GLN A 410 1.84 9.95 -22.84
C GLN A 410 2.02 9.47 -21.39
N GLY A 411 3.01 8.58 -21.19
CA GLY A 411 3.29 7.98 -19.89
C GLY A 411 2.36 6.81 -19.50
N ALA A 412 1.41 6.39 -20.34
CA ALA A 412 0.52 5.25 -20.06
C ALA A 412 1.00 3.93 -20.69
N GLY A 413 2.31 3.78 -20.90
CA GLY A 413 2.94 2.72 -21.68
C GLY A 413 3.08 3.09 -23.17
N PRO A 414 3.08 2.11 -24.09
CA PRO A 414 3.15 2.36 -25.53
C PRO A 414 2.08 3.35 -26.02
N PRO A 415 2.42 4.27 -26.95
CA PRO A 415 1.44 5.18 -27.55
C PRO A 415 0.30 4.41 -28.20
N HIS A 416 -0.94 4.69 -27.79
CA HIS A 416 -2.10 3.93 -28.23
C HIS A 416 -3.35 4.80 -28.38
N VAL A 417 -4.35 4.27 -29.08
CA VAL A 417 -5.64 4.92 -29.31
C VAL A 417 -6.74 3.98 -28.87
N LYS A 418 -7.67 4.47 -28.06
CA LYS A 418 -8.84 3.71 -27.64
C LYS A 418 -9.99 3.97 -28.60
N LEU A 419 -10.58 2.92 -29.14
CA LEU A 419 -11.71 3.00 -30.05
C LEU A 419 -12.87 2.15 -29.51
N THR A 420 -14.07 2.67 -29.67
CA THR A 420 -15.32 1.94 -29.45
C THR A 420 -15.91 1.58 -30.80
N VAL A 421 -16.09 0.30 -31.04
CA VAL A 421 -16.75 -0.23 -32.24
C VAL A 421 -18.22 -0.39 -31.91
N GLU A 422 -19.04 0.49 -32.49
CA GLU A 422 -20.47 0.59 -32.23
C GLU A 422 -21.26 -0.19 -33.27
N TRP A 423 -21.96 -1.22 -32.80
CA TRP A 423 -22.80 -2.10 -33.60
C TRP A 423 -24.27 -1.73 -33.41
N ASP A 424 -25.04 -1.76 -34.49
CA ASP A 424 -26.49 -1.78 -34.35
C ASP A 424 -26.94 -3.11 -33.74
N MET A 425 -28.03 -3.09 -32.96
CA MET A 425 -28.48 -4.28 -32.24
C MET A 425 -28.85 -5.44 -33.17
N SER A 426 -29.45 -5.15 -34.33
CA SER A 426 -29.82 -6.17 -35.31
C SER A 426 -28.61 -6.88 -35.93
N THR A 427 -27.54 -6.15 -36.24
CA THR A 427 -26.29 -6.71 -36.76
C THR A 427 -25.56 -7.47 -35.66
N LYS A 428 -25.55 -6.94 -34.42
CA LYS A 428 -24.98 -7.65 -33.27
C LYS A 428 -25.64 -9.01 -33.06
N GLU A 429 -26.97 -9.05 -33.01
CA GLU A 429 -27.74 -10.29 -32.82
C GLU A 429 -27.54 -11.29 -33.96
N ARG A 430 -27.45 -10.79 -35.20
CA ARG A 430 -27.20 -11.63 -36.39
C ARG A 430 -25.82 -12.27 -36.40
N LEU A 431 -24.77 -11.48 -36.12
CA LEU A 431 -23.38 -11.90 -36.29
C LEU A 431 -22.79 -12.58 -35.05
N PHE A 432 -23.17 -12.13 -33.86
CA PHE A 432 -22.62 -12.58 -32.58
C PHE A 432 -23.68 -13.30 -31.74
N GLY A 433 -24.95 -12.89 -31.87
CA GLY A 433 -26.04 -13.39 -31.04
C GLY A 433 -25.90 -12.97 -29.59
N ASP A 434 -26.17 -13.90 -28.67
CA ASP A 434 -26.14 -13.64 -27.23
C ASP A 434 -24.74 -13.87 -26.64
N ILE A 435 -23.75 -13.17 -27.18
CA ILE A 435 -22.42 -13.10 -26.57
C ILE A 435 -22.48 -12.03 -25.48
N GLN A 436 -22.23 -12.47 -24.26
CA GLN A 436 -22.16 -11.65 -23.05
C GLN A 436 -20.71 -11.22 -22.78
N GLU A 437 -20.41 -10.74 -21.56
CA GLU A 437 -19.04 -10.41 -21.15
C GLU A 437 -18.09 -11.60 -21.30
N GLU A 438 -16.82 -11.27 -21.48
CA GLU A 438 -15.73 -12.23 -21.62
C GLU A 438 -15.61 -13.18 -20.41
N GLU A 439 -15.49 -14.48 -20.67
CA GLU A 439 -15.19 -15.46 -19.63
C GLU A 439 -13.70 -15.35 -19.28
N VAL A 440 -13.41 -14.74 -18.12
CA VAL A 440 -12.04 -14.56 -17.63
C VAL A 440 -11.72 -15.66 -16.64
N GLN A 441 -10.63 -16.39 -16.88
CA GLN A 441 -10.15 -17.41 -15.96
C GLN A 441 -9.28 -16.78 -14.87
N ASP A 442 -9.57 -17.11 -13.61
CA ASP A 442 -8.78 -16.64 -12.48
C ASP A 442 -7.51 -17.50 -12.33
N ALA A 443 -6.35 -16.84 -12.27
CA ALA A 443 -5.09 -17.47 -11.92
C ALA A 443 -5.05 -17.85 -10.43
N GLU A 444 -4.13 -18.75 -10.07
CA GLU A 444 -3.90 -19.15 -8.67
C GLU A 444 -3.57 -17.94 -7.78
N SER A 445 -2.90 -16.92 -8.33
CA SER A 445 -2.57 -15.68 -7.60
C SER A 445 -3.80 -14.93 -7.09
N VAL A 446 -4.95 -15.00 -7.78
CA VAL A 446 -6.21 -14.42 -7.30
C VAL A 446 -6.64 -15.06 -5.98
N GLN A 447 -6.60 -16.39 -5.91
CA GLN A 447 -7.01 -17.12 -4.72
C GLN A 447 -6.02 -16.90 -3.56
N LEU A 448 -4.72 -16.92 -3.85
CA LEU A 448 -3.68 -16.66 -2.85
C LEU A 448 -3.83 -15.27 -2.22
N GLN A 449 -4.06 -14.24 -3.04
CA GLN A 449 -4.23 -12.87 -2.52
C GLN A 449 -5.52 -12.70 -1.73
N GLN A 450 -6.62 -13.36 -2.14
CA GLN A 450 -7.86 -13.35 -1.36
C GLN A 450 -7.68 -14.02 0.01
N GLN A 451 -6.95 -15.13 0.08
CA GLN A 451 -6.65 -15.82 1.34
C GLN A 451 -5.74 -14.99 2.24
N ALA A 452 -4.65 -14.45 1.68
CA ALA A 452 -3.71 -13.60 2.42
C ALA A 452 -4.40 -12.34 2.97
N HIS A 453 -5.32 -11.74 2.21
CA HIS A 453 -6.06 -10.57 2.68
C HIS A 453 -7.08 -10.90 3.78
N ARG A 454 -7.67 -12.10 3.76
CA ARG A 454 -8.59 -12.61 4.80
C ARG A 454 -7.88 -12.99 6.10
N GLN A 455 -6.61 -13.37 6.05
CA GLN A 455 -5.82 -13.60 7.25
C GLN A 455 -5.65 -12.28 8.01
N GLN A 456 -5.84 -12.31 9.34
CA GLN A 456 -5.59 -11.16 10.20
C GLN A 456 -4.16 -10.68 10.01
N HIS A 457 -3.97 -9.37 9.90
CA HIS A 457 -2.63 -8.80 9.83
C HIS A 457 -1.92 -9.07 11.16
N SER A 458 -0.94 -9.98 11.13
CA SER A 458 -0.02 -10.20 12.24
C SER A 458 1.23 -9.37 11.98
N CYS A 459 1.70 -8.67 13.00
CA CYS A 459 3.03 -8.09 13.03
C CYS A 459 3.81 -8.71 14.20
N THR A 460 5.12 -8.76 14.06
CA THR A 460 6.02 -9.17 15.13
C THR A 460 6.38 -7.97 16.01
N LEU A 461 6.79 -8.23 17.25
CA LEU A 461 7.28 -7.19 18.13
C LEU A 461 8.51 -6.47 17.53
N ASP A 462 9.36 -7.21 16.82
CA ASP A 462 10.54 -6.67 16.13
C ASP A 462 10.14 -5.66 15.04
N GLU A 463 9.12 -5.98 14.22
CA GLU A 463 8.60 -5.04 13.22
C GLU A 463 8.05 -3.75 13.85
N CYS A 464 7.40 -3.84 15.00
CA CYS A 464 6.95 -2.66 15.74
C CYS A 464 8.13 -1.80 16.25
N PHE A 465 9.19 -2.42 16.77
CA PHE A 465 10.42 -1.72 17.17
C PHE A 465 11.16 -1.09 15.99
N GLN A 466 11.21 -1.78 14.85
CA GLN A 466 11.79 -1.22 13.64
C GLN A 466 11.00 0.00 13.15
N LEU A 467 9.67 -0.01 13.25
CA LEU A 467 8.85 1.14 12.89
C LEU A 467 9.07 2.31 13.86
N TYR A 468 9.05 2.04 15.16
CA TYR A 468 9.33 3.02 16.22
C TYR A 468 10.67 3.73 15.99
N THR A 469 11.73 2.96 15.73
CA THR A 469 13.08 3.51 15.53
C THR A 469 13.29 4.18 14.16
N LYS A 470 12.49 3.84 13.14
CA LYS A 470 12.53 4.48 11.82
C LYS A 470 11.77 5.80 11.78
N GLU A 471 10.58 5.88 12.38
CA GLU A 471 9.79 7.12 12.42
C GLU A 471 10.54 8.24 13.16
N GLU A 472 11.25 7.90 14.24
CA GLU A 472 12.13 8.85 14.94
C GLU A 472 13.35 9.31 14.10
N GLN A 473 13.66 8.65 12.97
CA GLN A 473 14.67 9.11 12.00
C GLN A 473 14.11 10.02 10.90
N VAL A 474 12.79 10.09 10.70
CA VAL A 474 12.16 10.88 9.63
C VAL A 474 12.03 12.35 10.04
N LEU A 475 13.16 13.02 10.28
CA LEU A 475 13.28 14.48 10.26
C LEU A 475 14.11 14.99 9.07
N HIS A 476 14.58 14.08 8.22
CA HIS A 476 15.25 14.42 6.97
C HIS A 476 14.53 13.72 5.83
N THR A 477 13.58 14.42 5.18
CA THR A 477 13.30 14.36 3.74
C THR A 477 12.02 15.12 3.41
N LEU A 478 12.13 16.45 3.31
CA LEU A 478 11.36 17.18 2.30
C LEU A 478 12.35 18.12 1.58
N PRO A 479 12.32 18.18 0.24
CA PRO A 479 13.30 18.89 -0.58
C PRO A 479 13.25 20.42 -0.43
#